data_AF-A0A959LR97-F1
#
_entry.id   AF-A0A959LR97-F1
#
_cell.length_a   1.000
_cell.length_b   1.000
_cell.length_c   1.000
_cell.angle_alpha   90.00
_cell.angle_beta   90.00
_cell.angle_gamma   90.00
#
_symmetry.space_group_name_H-M   'P 1'
#
loop_
_entity.id
_entity.type
_entity.pdbx_description
1 polymer ?
#
loop_
_entity_poly.entity_id
_entity_poly.type
_entity_poly.pdbx_seq_one_letter_code
_entity_poly.pdbx_strand_id
1 'polypeptide(L)' 'MGYTQVEVAKHLGLRSTSIISRWEKGDTYPNCVNLLKLSLLYKTLVNDFYRELSKDLAKELFPKE' A
#
# COMPACT_ATOMS: atom_id res chain seq x y z
N MET A 1 5.43 12.11 -9.42
CA MET A 1 6.31 12.36 -8.25
C MET A 1 7.01 11.05 -7.97
N GLY A 2 8.34 11.01 -8.01
CA GLY A 2 9.10 9.79 -7.75
C GLY A 2 9.82 9.90 -6.42
N TYR A 3 9.20 9.42 -5.35
CA TYR A 3 9.89 9.25 -4.07
C TYR A 3 10.77 8.01 -4.15
N THR A 4 12.01 8.12 -3.68
CA THR A 4 12.86 6.97 -3.40
C THR A 4 12.35 6.21 -2.18
N GLN A 5 12.65 4.92 -2.07
CA GLN A 5 12.30 4.13 -0.88
C GLN A 5 12.85 4.73 0.42
N VAL A 6 13.98 5.44 0.34
CA VAL A 6 14.59 6.16 1.48
C VAL A 6 13.69 7.32 1.92
N GLU A 7 13.18 8.11 0.99
CA GLU A 7 12.27 9.21 1.28
C GLU A 7 10.95 8.70 1.84
N VAL A 8 10.40 7.62 1.27
CA VAL A 8 9.19 6.98 1.79
C VAL A 8 9.39 6.51 3.23
N ALA A 9 10.49 5.81 3.51
CA ALA A 9 10.80 5.36 4.87
C ALA A 9 10.91 6.55 5.85
N LYS A 10 11.57 7.64 5.42
CA LYS A 10 11.67 8.88 6.20
C LYS A 10 10.30 9.50 6.48
N HIS A 11 9.44 9.63 5.47
CA HIS A 11 8.08 10.17 5.62
C HIS A 11 7.20 9.30 6.53
N LEU A 12 7.38 7.98 6.49
CA LEU A 12 6.60 7.06 7.32
C LEU A 12 7.14 6.90 8.75
N GLY A 13 8.34 7.41 9.04
CA GLY A 13 9.02 7.26 10.33
C GLY A 13 9.63 5.87 10.53
N LEU A 14 10.01 5.20 9.44
CA LEU A 14 10.56 3.85 9.45
C LEU A 14 12.08 3.87 9.49
N ARG A 15 12.67 2.95 10.26
CA ARG A 15 14.13 2.84 10.43
C ARG A 15 14.84 2.14 9.27
N SER A 16 14.10 1.45 8.41
CA SER A 16 14.66 0.64 7.32
C SER A 16 13.83 0.81 6.05
N THR A 17 14.50 0.84 4.91
CA THR A 17 13.90 0.80 3.57
C THR A 17 13.53 -0.61 3.13
N SER A 18 14.08 -1.65 3.78
CA SER A 18 13.82 -3.05 3.42
C SER A 18 12.33 -3.38 3.52
N ILE A 19 11.61 -2.78 4.47
CA ILE A 19 10.17 -2.98 4.61
C ILE A 19 9.39 -2.36 3.43
N ILE A 20 9.82 -1.20 2.92
CA ILE A 20 9.23 -0.58 1.72
C ILE A 20 9.45 -1.49 0.52
N SER A 21 10.68 -2.00 0.33
CA SER A 21 10.97 -2.92 -0.77
C SER A 21 10.14 -4.19 -0.72
N ARG A 22 9.88 -4.75 0.48
CA ARG A 22 9.00 -5.92 0.63
C ARG A 22 7.54 -5.60 0.29
N TRP A 23 7.05 -4.40 0.61
CA TRP A 23 5.71 -3.99 0.22
C TRP A 23 5.57 -3.83 -1.30
N GLU A 24 6.56 -3.22 -1.95
CA GLU A 24 6.56 -3.02 -3.40
C GLU A 24 6.67 -4.33 -4.18
N LYS A 25 7.36 -5.34 -3.63
CA LYS A 25 7.45 -6.69 -4.19
C LYS A 25 6.22 -7.55 -3.93
N GLY A 26 5.35 -7.13 -3.01
CA GLY A 26 4.21 -7.94 -2.54
C GLY A 26 4.59 -9.06 -1.57
N ASP A 27 5.82 -9.07 -1.03
CA ASP A 27 6.26 -10.08 -0.06
C ASP A 27 5.48 -9.98 1.26
N THR A 28 5.10 -8.75 1.64
CA THR A 28 4.34 -8.46 2.86
C THR A 28 3.43 -7.26 2.63
N TYR A 29 2.39 -7.13 3.45
CA TYR A 29 1.51 -5.95 3.45
C TYR A 29 1.92 -4.94 4.54
N PRO A 30 1.81 -3.63 4.27
CA PRO A 30 1.84 -2.61 5.31
C PRO A 30 0.65 -2.82 6.25
N ASN A 31 0.84 -2.52 7.53
CA ASN A 31 -0.28 -2.42 8.46
C ASN A 31 -1.19 -1.22 8.10
N CYS A 32 -2.38 -1.18 8.70
CA CYS A 32 -3.38 -0.13 8.43
C CYS A 32 -2.81 1.29 8.60
N VAL A 33 -2.02 1.54 9.64
CA VAL A 33 -1.42 2.87 9.90
C VAL A 33 -0.47 3.28 8.78
N ASN A 34 0.42 2.40 8.36
CA ASN A 34 1.36 2.69 7.27
C ASN A 34 0.66 2.80 5.93
N LEU A 35 -0.39 2.00 5.70
CA LEU A 35 -1.20 2.07 4.49
C LEU A 35 -1.91 3.42 4.37
N LEU A 36 -2.49 3.94 5.46
CA LEU A 36 -3.06 5.29 5.51
C LEU A 36 -2.00 6.37 5.32
N LYS A 37 -0.80 6.21 5.90
CA LYS A 37 0.31 7.16 5.64
C LYS A 37 0.70 7.18 4.16
N LEU A 38 0.77 6.03 3.51
CA LEU A 38 1.06 5.92 2.07
C LEU A 38 -0.04 6.61 1.25
N SER A 39 -1.31 6.40 1.58
CA SER A 39 -2.44 7.03 0.89
C SER A 39 -2.36 8.56 0.96
N LEU A 40 -1.98 9.11 2.12
CA LEU A 40 -1.75 10.54 2.30
C LEU A 40 -0.51 11.04 1.55
N LEU A 41 0.61 10.30 1.61
CA LEU A 41 1.87 10.68 0.96
C LEU A 41 1.72 10.73 -0.57
N TYR A 42 1.07 9.72 -1.15
CA TYR A 42 0.88 9.61 -2.60
C TYR A 42 -0.42 10.24 -3.11
N LYS A 43 -1.25 10.79 -2.23
CA LYS A 43 -2.54 11.43 -2.56
C LYS A 43 -3.45 10.50 -3.37
N THR A 44 -3.57 9.26 -2.93
CA THR A 44 -4.36 8.20 -3.58
C THR A 44 -5.20 7.48 -2.53
N LEU A 45 -6.24 6.76 -2.96
CA LEU A 45 -7.08 6.01 -2.04
C LEU A 45 -6.37 4.72 -1.63
N VAL A 46 -6.68 4.21 -0.44
CA VAL A 46 -6.12 2.92 0.02
C VAL A 46 -6.42 1.78 -0.97
N ASN A 47 -7.62 1.77 -1.55
CA ASN A 47 -8.03 0.75 -2.52
C ASN A 47 -7.23 0.83 -3.84
N ASP A 48 -6.62 1.96 -4.17
CA ASP A 48 -5.81 2.08 -5.39
C ASP A 48 -4.49 1.31 -5.29
N PHE A 49 -3.93 1.13 -4.09
CA PHE A 49 -2.74 0.28 -3.88
C PHE A 49 -3.01 -1.20 -4.16
N TYR A 50 -4.27 -1.62 -3.99
CA TYR A 50 -4.68 -3.01 -4.05
C TYR A 50 -5.88 -3.18 -4.98
N ARG A 51 -5.86 -2.54 -6.15
CA ARG A 51 -7.00 -2.50 -7.07
C ARG A 51 -7.49 -3.88 -7.49
N GLU A 52 -6.58 -4.79 -7.84
CA GLU A 52 -6.96 -6.15 -8.25
C GLU A 52 -7.49 -6.97 -7.06
N LEU A 53 -6.81 -6.93 -5.91
CA LEU A 53 -7.30 -7.56 -4.69
C LEU A 53 -8.68 -7.02 -4.29
N SER A 54 -8.90 -5.70 -4.40
CA SER A 54 -10.19 -5.07 -4.10
C SER A 54 -11.30 -5.56 -5.05
N LYS A 55 -10.99 -5.74 -6.34
CA LYS A 55 -11.93 -6.32 -7.30
C LYS A 55 -12.25 -7.78 -6.99
N ASP A 56 -11.26 -8.57 -6.62
CA ASP A 56 -11.46 -9.99 -6.32
C ASP A 56 -12.29 -10.17 -5.05
N LEU A 57 -11.99 -9.40 -4.00
CA LEU A 57 -12.81 -9.35 -2.78
C LEU A 57 -14.23 -8.86 -3.08
N ALA A 58 -14.42 -7.88 -3.98
CA ALA A 58 -15.74 -7.43 -4.36
C ALA A 58 -16.55 -8.52 -5.08
N LYS A 59 -15.93 -9.35 -5.93
CA LYS A 59 -16.59 -10.50 -6.56
C LYS A 59 -16.97 -11.56 -5.53
N GLU A 60 -16.12 -11.78 -4.54
CA GLU A 60 -16.39 -12.74 -3.45
C GLU A 60 -17.54 -12.28 -2.56
N LEU A 61 -17.58 -10.99 -2.20
CA LEU A 61 -18.62 -10.40 -1.35
C LEU A 61 -19.96 -10.21 -2.08
N PHE A 62 -19.94 -9.98 -3.39
CA PHE A 62 -21.11 -9.72 -4.22
C PHE A 62 -21.12 -10.64 -5.45
N PRO A 63 -21.33 -11.96 -5.26
CA PRO A 63 -21.42 -12.89 -6.38
C PRO A 63 -22.60 -12.50 -7.27
N LYS A 64 -22.38 -12.46 -8.59
CA LYS A 64 -23.49 -12.30 -9.54
C LYS A 64 -24.28 -13.59 -9.56
N GLU A 65 -25.59 -13.49 -9.34
CA GLU A 65 -26.58 -14.57 -9.50
C GLU A 65 -26.53 -15.19 -10.90
#